data_AF-A0A7S0PRS9-F1
#
_entry.id   AF-A0A7S0PRS9-F1
#
_cell.length_a   1.000
_cell.length_b   1.000
_cell.length_c   1.000
_cell.angle_alpha   90.00
_cell.angle_beta   90.00
_cell.angle_gamma   90.00
#
_symmetry.space_group_name_H-M   'P 1'
#
loop_
_entity.id
_entity.type
_entity.pdbx_description
1 polymer ?
#
loop_
_entity_poly.entity_id
_entity_poly.type
_entity_poly.pdbx_seq_one_letter_code
_entity_poly.pdbx_strand_id
1 'polypeptide(L)'
;APPPRRTLERYAAGTEEDDDVDDVGPASPLVPASHNLLRDVYEAAKPPRDCPDACDGCAFTELVPTPRPYQRKAVDWMIRRERGGVPAASKRGDGVEEDDGKKTSSSNHPLWSRLGDEVYVNWSTGQLTRDRFDGGVAEPSGGILADEMGLGKTVELLMCVLAHRFEPPAVVKEEKKEEAG
;
A
#
# COMPACT_ATOMS: atom_id res chain seq x y z
N ALA A 1 -15.80 -3.36 -3.06
CA ALA A 1 -16.48 -2.80 -1.87
C ALA A 1 -17.18 -3.93 -1.16
N PRO A 2 -17.27 -3.95 0.18
CA PRO A 2 -18.13 -4.91 0.86
C PRO A 2 -19.56 -4.75 0.33
N PRO A 3 -20.32 -5.84 0.15
CA PRO A 3 -21.72 -5.73 -0.20
C PRO A 3 -22.46 -4.95 0.89
N PRO A 4 -23.57 -4.28 0.53
CA PRO A 4 -24.36 -3.53 1.50
C PRO A 4 -24.76 -4.41 2.70
N ARG A 5 -25.01 -3.80 3.85
CA ARG A 5 -25.36 -4.54 5.08
C ARG A 5 -26.55 -5.48 4.81
N ARG A 6 -26.50 -6.69 5.38
CA ARG A 6 -27.51 -7.77 5.28
C ARG A 6 -27.61 -8.51 3.93
N THR A 7 -26.71 -8.27 3.00
CA THR A 7 -26.73 -9.02 1.72
C THR A 7 -26.44 -10.51 1.94
N LEU A 8 -25.50 -10.82 2.83
CA LEU A 8 -25.15 -12.21 3.14
C LEU A 8 -26.24 -12.94 3.95
N GLU A 9 -26.93 -12.23 4.84
CA GLU A 9 -28.13 -12.75 5.55
C GLU A 9 -29.26 -13.06 4.57
N ARG A 10 -29.45 -12.22 3.54
CA ARG A 10 -30.45 -12.45 2.47
C ARG A 10 -30.11 -13.66 1.60
N TYR A 11 -28.86 -13.80 1.16
CA TYR A 11 -28.44 -14.99 0.41
C TYR A 11 -28.54 -16.27 1.24
N ALA A 12 -28.18 -16.21 2.53
CA ALA A 12 -28.30 -17.34 3.44
C ALA A 12 -29.77 -17.70 3.76
N ALA A 13 -30.69 -16.72 3.69
CA ALA A 13 -32.13 -16.91 3.87
C ALA A 13 -32.86 -17.41 2.60
N GLY A 14 -32.19 -17.50 1.45
CA GLY A 14 -32.76 -18.05 0.21
C GLY A 14 -33.87 -17.22 -0.40
N THR A 15 -33.93 -15.91 -0.12
CA THR A 15 -34.90 -15.01 -0.75
C THR A 15 -34.40 -14.59 -2.12
N GLU A 16 -35.00 -15.15 -3.19
CA GLU A 16 -34.87 -14.65 -4.56
C GLU A 16 -35.61 -13.31 -4.71
N GLU A 17 -35.15 -12.46 -5.62
CA GLU A 17 -35.72 -11.13 -5.87
C GLU A 17 -37.15 -11.29 -6.43
N ASP A 18 -38.17 -10.90 -5.66
CA ASP A 18 -39.50 -10.63 -6.20
C ASP A 18 -39.44 -9.29 -6.96
N ASP A 19 -39.14 -9.37 -8.26
CA ASP A 19 -39.36 -8.30 -9.23
C ASP A 19 -40.88 -8.08 -9.39
N ASP A 20 -41.42 -6.97 -8.86
CA ASP A 20 -42.63 -6.37 -9.42
C ASP A 20 -42.83 -4.89 -8.98
N VAL A 21 -43.12 -4.08 -10.01
CA VAL A 21 -43.74 -2.73 -10.07
C VAL A 21 -42.83 -1.48 -10.13
N ASP A 22 -42.89 -0.89 -11.33
CA ASP A 22 -42.57 0.47 -11.81
C ASP A 22 -42.47 1.62 -10.78
N ASP A 23 -41.30 2.25 -10.69
CA ASP A 23 -41.12 3.64 -10.27
C ASP A 23 -40.10 4.35 -11.17
N VAL A 24 -40.45 5.53 -11.67
CA VAL A 24 -39.61 6.35 -12.54
C VAL A 24 -38.69 7.22 -11.67
N GLY A 25 -37.44 6.78 -11.48
CA GLY A 25 -36.27 7.59 -11.05
C GLY A 25 -35.55 7.06 -9.79
N PRO A 26 -34.25 7.41 -9.55
CA PRO A 26 -33.30 8.16 -10.36
C PRO A 26 -32.33 7.24 -11.12
N ALA A 27 -31.42 7.83 -11.90
CA ALA A 27 -30.37 7.13 -12.64
C ALA A 27 -29.75 5.96 -11.87
N SER A 28 -29.58 4.83 -12.57
CA SER A 28 -28.92 3.62 -12.08
C SER A 28 -27.66 4.00 -11.27
N PRO A 29 -27.52 3.54 -10.02
CA PRO A 29 -26.36 3.87 -9.16
C PRO A 29 -25.03 3.34 -9.72
N LEU A 30 -25.09 2.57 -10.82
CA LEU A 30 -23.97 1.99 -11.53
C LEU A 30 -23.46 2.86 -12.68
N VAL A 31 -24.14 3.97 -13.02
CA VAL A 31 -23.62 4.95 -13.98
C VAL A 31 -23.24 6.20 -13.20
N PRO A 32 -22.02 6.27 -12.62
CA PRO A 32 -21.52 7.53 -12.11
C PRO A 32 -21.58 8.54 -13.26
N ALA A 33 -22.03 9.76 -12.99
CA ALA A 33 -22.00 10.85 -13.95
C ALA A 33 -20.61 10.87 -14.60
N SER A 34 -20.54 10.43 -15.86
CA SER A 34 -19.31 9.94 -16.52
C SER A 34 -18.23 11.01 -16.65
N HIS A 35 -18.58 12.27 -16.37
CA HIS A 35 -17.71 13.41 -16.50
C HIS A 35 -16.64 13.56 -15.41
N ASN A 36 -16.67 12.80 -14.30
CA ASN A 36 -15.68 12.96 -13.22
C ASN A 36 -15.07 11.67 -12.63
N LEU A 37 -15.48 10.48 -13.09
CA LEU A 37 -14.98 9.21 -12.52
C LEU A 37 -13.45 9.13 -12.45
N LEU A 38 -12.77 9.52 -13.53
CA LEU A 38 -11.31 9.49 -13.61
C LEU A 38 -10.69 10.44 -12.56
N ARG A 39 -11.22 11.65 -12.43
CA ARG A 39 -10.75 12.62 -11.43
C ARG A 39 -10.91 12.10 -10.00
N ASP A 40 -12.04 11.47 -9.70
CA ASP A 40 -12.32 10.92 -8.38
C ASP A 40 -11.36 9.76 -8.04
N VAL A 41 -11.05 8.90 -9.03
CA VAL A 41 -10.04 7.85 -8.90
C VAL A 41 -8.65 8.44 -8.66
N TYR A 42 -8.25 9.48 -9.41
CA TYR A 42 -6.98 10.15 -9.20
C TYR A 42 -6.87 10.79 -7.81
N GLU A 43 -7.93 11.47 -7.34
CA GLU A 43 -7.92 12.11 -6.03
C GLU A 43 -7.88 11.09 -4.89
N ALA A 44 -8.58 9.96 -5.02
CA ALA A 44 -8.54 8.86 -4.05
C ALA A 44 -7.19 8.12 -4.04
N ALA A 45 -6.47 8.10 -5.16
CA ALA A 45 -5.17 7.45 -5.27
C ALA A 45 -4.04 8.26 -4.60
N LYS A 46 -4.16 9.59 -4.56
CA LYS A 46 -3.11 10.48 -4.05
C LYS A 46 -2.73 10.14 -2.61
N PRO A 47 -1.43 10.18 -2.27
CA PRO A 47 -1.01 10.07 -0.89
C PRO A 47 -1.52 11.28 -0.08
N PRO A 48 -1.70 11.11 1.23
CA PRO A 48 -2.06 12.22 2.12
C PRO A 48 -1.02 13.34 2.08
N ARG A 49 -1.50 14.59 2.06
CA ARG A 49 -0.68 15.80 1.87
C ARG A 49 0.38 16.01 2.95
N ASP A 50 0.08 15.54 4.16
CA ASP A 50 0.93 15.71 5.35
C ASP A 50 1.96 14.58 5.50
N CYS A 51 2.31 13.87 4.42
CA CYS A 51 3.37 12.87 4.50
C CYS A 51 4.68 13.54 4.99
N PRO A 52 5.31 12.97 6.04
CA PRO A 52 6.54 13.51 6.58
C PRO A 52 7.65 13.44 5.55
N ASP A 53 8.51 14.45 5.54
CA ASP A 53 9.77 14.46 4.77
C ASP A 53 10.83 13.77 5.64
N ALA A 54 10.79 12.45 5.71
CA ALA A 54 11.61 11.65 6.62
C ALA A 54 12.90 11.10 5.99
N CYS A 55 13.32 11.63 4.82
CA CYS A 55 14.69 11.42 4.32
C CYS A 55 15.68 12.24 5.16
N ASP A 56 15.60 12.12 6.49
CA ASP A 56 16.46 12.77 7.45
C ASP A 56 17.89 12.29 7.21
N GLY A 57 18.71 13.17 6.63
CA GLY A 57 20.13 12.93 6.39
C GLY A 57 20.51 12.47 4.98
N CYS A 58 19.57 12.32 4.04
CA CYS A 58 19.90 12.01 2.65
C CYS A 58 20.55 13.22 1.95
N ALA A 59 21.88 13.28 1.94
CA ALA A 59 22.63 14.31 1.23
C ALA A 59 22.86 13.90 -0.25
N PHE A 60 22.16 14.55 -1.18
CA PHE A 60 22.31 14.29 -2.62
C PHE A 60 23.43 15.13 -3.25
N THR A 61 24.63 15.05 -2.70
CA THR A 61 25.78 15.88 -3.11
C THR A 61 26.27 15.60 -4.54
N GLU A 62 26.00 14.40 -5.06
CA GLU A 62 26.36 14.01 -6.43
C GLU A 62 25.40 14.55 -7.50
N LEU A 63 24.23 15.09 -7.10
CA LEU A 63 23.29 15.70 -8.02
C LEU A 63 23.59 17.19 -8.22
N VAL A 64 23.66 17.60 -9.48
CA VAL A 64 23.73 19.02 -9.86
C VAL A 64 22.46 19.79 -9.45
N PRO A 65 21.23 19.32 -9.70
CA PRO A 65 20.04 20.06 -9.30
C PRO A 65 19.75 19.92 -7.80
N THR A 66 19.33 21.02 -7.18
CA THR A 66 18.83 21.01 -5.79
C THR A 66 17.43 20.37 -5.75
N PRO A 67 17.22 19.30 -4.97
CA PRO A 67 15.91 18.65 -4.91
C PRO A 67 14.83 19.55 -4.30
N ARG A 68 13.60 19.42 -4.78
CA ARG A 68 12.41 20.09 -4.23
C ARG A 68 11.81 19.29 -3.06
N PRO A 69 11.01 19.92 -2.18
CA PRO A 69 10.38 19.22 -1.06
C PRO A 69 9.52 18.02 -1.46
N TYR A 70 8.76 18.12 -2.55
CA TYR A 70 7.94 17.00 -3.02
C TYR A 70 8.80 15.83 -3.53
N GLN A 71 9.96 16.10 -4.14
CA GLN A 71 10.89 15.07 -4.60
C GLN A 71 11.50 14.31 -3.42
N ARG A 72 11.84 15.02 -2.33
CA ARG A 72 12.33 14.38 -1.11
C ARG A 72 11.27 13.46 -0.47
N LYS A 73 10.01 13.91 -0.42
CA LYS A 73 8.87 13.09 0.02
C LYS A 73 8.67 11.84 -0.84
N ALA A 74 8.76 11.98 -2.17
CA ALA A 74 8.67 10.84 -3.09
C ALA A 74 9.81 9.83 -2.84
N VAL A 75 11.04 10.31 -2.63
CA VAL A 75 12.21 9.47 -2.36
C VAL A 75 12.13 8.78 -1.00
N ASP A 76 11.71 9.47 0.05
CA ASP A 76 11.44 8.85 1.35
C ASP A 76 10.44 7.69 1.22
N TRP A 77 9.36 7.91 0.48
CA TRP A 77 8.39 6.86 0.20
C TRP A 77 8.99 5.68 -0.56
N MET A 78 9.78 5.93 -1.61
CA MET A 78 10.44 4.86 -2.36
C MET A 78 11.40 4.05 -1.47
N ILE A 79 12.21 4.71 -0.64
CA ILE A 79 13.14 4.03 0.28
C ILE A 79 12.39 3.18 1.31
N ARG A 80 11.29 3.69 1.89
CA ARG A 80 10.45 2.88 2.80
C ARG A 80 9.86 1.67 2.10
N ARG A 81 9.40 1.82 0.85
CA ARG A 81 8.89 0.71 0.03
C ARG A 81 9.97 -0.32 -0.29
N GLU A 82 11.21 0.09 -0.50
CA GLU A 82 12.33 -0.81 -0.79
C GLU A 82 12.82 -1.57 0.45
N ARG A 83 12.90 -0.88 1.61
CA ARG A 83 13.26 -1.47 2.91
C ARG A 83 12.22 -2.45 3.45
N GLY A 84 10.96 -2.28 3.07
CA GLY A 84 9.85 -3.13 3.49
C GLY A 84 9.47 -2.97 4.96
N GLY A 85 8.68 -3.92 5.45
CA GLY A 85 8.16 -3.93 6.81
C GLY A 85 7.01 -2.95 7.05
N VAL A 86 6.68 -2.74 8.32
CA VAL A 86 5.54 -1.92 8.76
C VAL A 86 5.52 -0.49 8.19
N PRO A 87 6.66 0.23 8.08
CA PRO A 87 6.68 1.57 7.48
C PRO A 87 6.39 1.60 5.97
N ALA A 88 6.55 0.47 5.26
CA ALA A 88 6.26 0.34 3.84
C ALA A 88 4.74 0.24 3.56
N ALA A 89 4.00 -0.34 4.51
CA ALA A 89 2.56 -0.59 4.41
C ALA A 89 1.70 0.65 4.68
N SER A 90 2.26 1.68 5.31
CA SER A 90 1.55 2.93 5.59
C SER A 90 1.70 3.93 4.43
N LYS A 91 0.57 4.36 3.85
CA LYS A 91 0.54 5.51 2.93
C LYS A 91 1.06 6.80 3.59
N ARG A 92 0.95 6.93 4.92
CA ARG A 92 1.40 8.10 5.69
C ARG A 92 2.83 7.98 6.20
N GLY A 93 3.40 6.78 6.25
CA GLY A 93 4.65 6.53 6.96
C GLY A 93 4.53 6.64 8.48
N ASP A 94 3.32 6.79 9.03
CA ASP A 94 3.11 6.77 10.48
C ASP A 94 3.53 5.39 11.01
N GLY A 95 4.54 5.42 11.88
CA GLY A 95 5.01 4.24 12.60
C GLY A 95 3.86 3.68 13.42
N VAL A 96 3.68 2.37 13.37
CA VAL A 96 2.75 1.73 14.28
C VAL A 96 3.34 1.83 15.68
N GLU A 97 2.52 2.19 16.67
CA GLU A 97 2.94 2.23 18.07
C GLU A 97 3.60 0.90 18.46
N GLU A 98 4.72 1.00 19.17
CA GLU A 98 5.41 -0.15 19.74
C GLU A 98 4.59 -0.67 20.93
N ASP A 99 3.70 -1.62 20.67
CA ASP A 99 3.09 -2.41 21.73
C ASP A 99 3.85 -3.75 21.88
N ASP A 100 4.49 -3.92 23.04
CA ASP A 100 5.10 -5.18 23.52
C ASP A 100 5.98 -5.96 22.51
N GLY A 101 6.88 -5.27 21.81
CA GLY A 101 7.93 -5.90 20.98
C GLY A 101 7.40 -6.59 19.72
N LYS A 102 6.11 -6.46 19.40
CA LYS A 102 5.49 -7.01 18.20
C LYS A 102 5.00 -5.86 17.33
N LYS A 103 5.75 -5.55 16.26
CA LYS A 103 5.40 -4.54 15.25
C LYS A 103 4.15 -5.00 14.47
N THR A 104 2.95 -4.84 15.02
CA THR A 104 1.70 -5.26 14.38
C THR A 104 0.95 -4.03 13.90
N SER A 105 0.64 -3.94 12.60
CA SER A 105 -0.27 -2.91 12.11
C SER A 105 -1.66 -3.14 12.70
N SER A 106 -2.16 -2.21 13.52
CA SER A 106 -3.50 -2.27 14.11
C SER A 106 -4.63 -2.20 13.08
N SER A 107 -4.33 -1.96 11.80
CA SER A 107 -5.25 -2.03 10.66
C SER A 107 -5.29 -3.41 9.99
N ASN A 108 -6.50 -3.86 9.63
CA ASN A 108 -6.68 -5.05 8.80
C ASN A 108 -6.20 -4.78 7.37
N HIS A 109 -5.74 -5.81 6.66
CA HIS A 109 -5.43 -5.70 5.24
C HIS A 109 -6.65 -5.18 4.43
N PRO A 110 -6.49 -4.21 3.49
CA PRO A 110 -7.61 -3.52 2.82
C PRO A 110 -8.61 -4.41 2.07
N LEU A 111 -8.17 -5.59 1.60
CA LEU A 111 -9.04 -6.57 0.92
C LEU A 111 -9.81 -7.48 1.88
N TRP A 112 -9.48 -7.46 3.17
CA TRP A 112 -10.10 -8.29 4.19
C TRP A 112 -11.04 -7.45 5.06
N SER A 113 -12.24 -7.97 5.29
CA SER A 113 -13.24 -7.36 6.16
C SER A 113 -13.57 -8.30 7.31
N ARG A 114 -13.79 -7.75 8.51
CA ARG A 114 -14.24 -8.54 9.66
C ARG A 114 -15.72 -8.91 9.50
N LEU A 115 -16.03 -10.19 9.70
CA LEU A 115 -17.35 -10.79 9.65
C LEU A 115 -17.64 -11.43 11.03
N GLY A 116 -18.28 -10.70 11.94
CA GLY A 116 -18.52 -11.17 13.31
C GLY A 116 -17.29 -11.04 14.22
N ASP A 117 -17.16 -11.92 15.22
CA ASP A 117 -16.17 -11.73 16.29
C ASP A 117 -14.75 -12.23 15.94
N GLU A 118 -14.62 -13.28 15.14
CA GLU A 118 -13.32 -13.89 14.82
C GLU A 118 -13.28 -14.52 13.42
N VAL A 119 -14.02 -13.96 12.47
CA VAL A 119 -13.96 -14.40 11.07
C VAL A 119 -13.65 -13.20 10.19
N TYR A 120 -12.78 -13.39 9.22
CA TYR A 120 -12.45 -12.40 8.20
C TYR A 120 -12.81 -12.97 6.84
N VAL A 121 -13.33 -12.11 5.98
CA VAL A 121 -13.75 -12.45 4.62
C VAL A 121 -13.02 -11.57 3.61
N ASN A 122 -12.56 -12.18 2.52
CA ASN A 122 -12.14 -11.48 1.32
C ASN A 122 -13.25 -11.58 0.28
N TRP A 123 -13.96 -10.48 0.04
CA TRP A 123 -15.08 -10.44 -0.89
C TRP A 123 -14.70 -10.67 -2.35
N SER A 124 -13.44 -10.39 -2.72
CA SER A 124 -12.96 -10.56 -4.08
C SER A 124 -12.61 -12.02 -4.39
N THR A 125 -12.18 -12.78 -3.39
CA THR A 125 -11.76 -14.19 -3.56
C THR A 125 -12.75 -15.20 -2.96
N GLY A 126 -13.71 -14.76 -2.14
CA GLY A 126 -14.63 -15.61 -1.40
C GLY A 126 -13.98 -16.37 -0.23
N GLN A 127 -12.73 -16.06 0.12
CA GLN A 127 -12.00 -16.76 1.18
C GLN A 127 -12.45 -16.31 2.57
N LEU A 128 -12.48 -17.26 3.50
CA LEU A 128 -12.77 -17.05 4.91
C LEU A 128 -11.60 -17.54 5.76
N THR A 129 -11.27 -16.80 6.81
CA THR A 129 -10.24 -17.18 7.77
C THR A 129 -10.66 -16.78 9.18
N ARG A 130 -10.13 -17.46 10.19
CA ARG A 130 -10.20 -16.99 11.59
C ARG A 130 -9.01 -16.12 11.97
N ASP A 131 -7.89 -16.32 11.29
CA ASP A 131 -6.67 -15.57 11.52
C ASP A 131 -6.76 -14.20 10.89
N ARG A 132 -6.38 -13.17 11.64
CA ARG A 132 -6.32 -11.81 11.14
C ARG A 132 -5.17 -11.68 10.15
N PHE A 133 -5.46 -11.13 8.96
CA PHE A 133 -4.42 -10.70 8.04
C PHE A 133 -3.96 -9.30 8.41
N ASP A 134 -2.82 -9.25 9.09
CA ASP A 134 -2.12 -8.00 9.35
C ASP A 134 -1.65 -7.43 8.00
N GLY A 135 -1.94 -6.14 7.77
CA GLY A 135 -1.55 -5.46 6.52
C GLY A 135 -0.04 -5.39 6.28
N GLY A 136 0.78 -5.84 7.24
CA GLY A 136 2.25 -5.91 7.13
C GLY A 136 2.80 -7.17 6.45
N VAL A 137 1.96 -8.10 5.98
CA VAL A 137 2.44 -9.32 5.29
C VAL A 137 3.03 -8.98 3.92
N ALA A 138 4.35 -9.17 3.80
CA ALA A 138 5.15 -9.29 2.57
C ALA A 138 4.70 -8.41 1.39
N GLU A 139 4.57 -7.10 1.63
CA GLU A 139 4.39 -6.19 0.50
C GLU A 139 5.59 -6.30 -0.45
N PRO A 140 5.35 -6.25 -1.77
CA PRO A 140 6.44 -6.28 -2.73
C PRO A 140 7.37 -5.08 -2.48
N SER A 141 8.68 -5.32 -2.56
CA SER A 141 9.67 -4.24 -2.51
C SER A 141 9.44 -3.27 -3.67
N GLY A 142 9.51 -1.97 -3.38
CA GLY A 142 9.27 -0.90 -4.36
C GLY A 142 7.79 -0.58 -4.59
N GLY A 143 7.48 0.18 -5.63
CA GLY A 143 6.11 0.64 -5.91
C GLY A 143 5.99 1.44 -7.20
N ILE A 144 4.80 2.01 -7.44
CA ILE A 144 4.51 2.81 -8.63
C ILE A 144 4.64 4.30 -8.30
N LEU A 145 5.59 4.99 -8.92
CA LEU A 145 5.74 6.45 -8.86
C LEU A 145 4.92 7.11 -9.98
N ALA A 146 3.72 7.57 -9.64
CA ALA A 146 2.71 8.05 -10.60
C ALA A 146 2.47 9.57 -10.53
N ASP A 147 3.53 10.36 -10.33
CA ASP A 147 3.45 11.82 -10.30
C ASP A 147 3.15 12.43 -11.68
N GLU A 148 2.59 13.64 -11.69
CA GLU A 148 2.33 14.40 -12.91
C GLU A 148 3.60 14.58 -13.77
N MET A 149 3.41 14.73 -15.08
CA MET A 149 4.52 14.96 -16.01
C MET A 149 5.23 16.29 -15.68
N GLY A 150 6.55 16.32 -15.83
CA GLY A 150 7.34 17.54 -15.55
C GLY A 150 7.76 17.73 -14.09
N LEU A 151 7.31 16.90 -13.14
CA LEU A 151 7.72 17.00 -11.74
C LEU A 151 9.15 16.49 -11.46
N GLY A 152 9.78 15.82 -12.43
CA GLY A 152 11.17 15.38 -12.31
C GLY A 152 11.34 13.96 -11.76
N LYS A 153 10.43 13.03 -12.12
CA LYS A 153 10.50 11.60 -11.77
C LYS A 153 11.85 10.94 -12.01
N THR A 154 12.56 11.34 -13.08
CA THR A 154 13.92 10.84 -13.32
C THR A 154 14.90 11.28 -12.25
N VAL A 155 14.81 12.53 -11.79
CA VAL A 155 15.63 13.04 -10.70
C VAL A 155 15.28 12.33 -9.39
N GLU A 156 13.99 12.10 -9.12
CA GLU A 156 13.53 11.34 -7.95
C GLU A 156 14.07 9.90 -7.94
N LEU A 157 14.03 9.20 -9.08
CA LEU A 157 14.60 7.85 -9.18
C LEU A 157 16.12 7.85 -8.97
N LEU A 158 16.85 8.81 -9.55
CA LEU A 158 18.30 8.93 -9.32
C LEU A 158 18.61 9.22 -7.85
N MET A 159 17.84 10.10 -7.21
CA MET A 159 17.94 10.35 -5.78
C MET A 159 17.74 9.06 -4.97
N CYS A 160 16.73 8.25 -5.30
CA CYS A 160 16.50 6.97 -4.64
C CYS A 160 17.71 6.03 -4.75
N VAL A 161 18.25 5.85 -5.97
CA VAL A 161 19.44 5.02 -6.22
C VAL A 161 20.64 5.51 -5.40
N LEU A 162 20.82 6.83 -5.29
CA LEU A 162 21.93 7.42 -4.53
C LEU A 162 21.78 7.22 -3.02
N ALA A 163 20.55 7.32 -2.49
CA ALA A 163 20.27 7.18 -1.07
C ALA A 163 20.09 5.72 -0.60
N HIS A 164 19.77 4.79 -1.51
CA HIS A 164 19.59 3.37 -1.22
C HIS A 164 20.38 2.51 -2.22
N ARG A 165 21.71 2.66 -2.20
CA ARG A 165 22.59 1.87 -3.07
C ARG A 165 22.53 0.39 -2.71
N PHE A 166 22.58 -0.45 -3.74
CA PHE A 166 22.72 -1.88 -3.58
C PHE A 166 24.07 -2.21 -2.93
N GLU A 167 24.04 -2.91 -1.80
CA GLU A 167 25.22 -3.48 -1.16
C GLU A 167 25.29 -4.98 -1.49
N PRO A 168 26.30 -5.43 -2.25
CA PRO A 168 26.46 -6.85 -2.53
C PRO A 168 26.76 -7.62 -1.23
N PRO A 169 26.22 -8.84 -1.07
CA PRO A 169 26.53 -9.66 0.09
C PRO A 169 28.03 -9.93 0.16
N ALA A 170 28.60 -9.85 1.37
CA ALA A 170 30.02 -10.09 1.58
C ALA A 170 30.41 -11.48 1.06
N VAL A 171 31.44 -11.54 0.20
CA VAL A 171 31.95 -12.81 -0.34
C VAL A 171 32.52 -13.62 0.83
N VAL A 172 31.86 -14.72 1.20
CA VAL A 172 32.37 -15.68 2.17
C VAL A 172 33.61 -16.33 1.54
N LYS A 173 34.80 -15.97 2.03
CA LYS A 173 36.03 -16.68 1.65
C LYS A 173 36.02 -18.03 2.36
N GLU A 174 35.80 -19.10 1.62
CA GLU A 174 36.05 -20.44 2.13
C GLU A 174 37.56 -20.62 2.32
N GLU A 175 38.02 -20.56 3.57
CA GLU A 175 39.37 -20.98 3.92
C GLU A 175 39.46 -22.50 3.77
N LYS A 176 39.99 -22.94 2.62
CA LYS A 176 40.36 -24.34 2.41
C LYS A 176 41.50 -24.69 3.35
N LYS A 177 41.17 -25.32 4.48
CA LYS A 177 42.14 -25.93 5.38
C LYS A 177 42.82 -27.09 4.65
N GLU A 178 44.00 -26.87 4.09
CA GLU A 178 44.88 -27.94 3.64
C GLU A 178 45.36 -28.72 4.86
N GLU A 179 44.79 -29.91 5.07
CA GLU A 179 45.39 -30.92 5.93
C GLU A 179 46.63 -31.48 5.23
N ALA A 180 47.81 -31.08 5.72
CA ALA A 180 49.06 -31.74 5.41
C ALA A 180 49.06 -33.12 6.09
N GLY A 181 49.09 -34.17 5.27
CA GLY A 181 49.39 -35.55 5.67
C GLY A 181 50.87 -35.88 5.52
#